data_AF-A0A7X6R4U6-F1
#
_entry.id   AF-A0A7X6R4U6-F1
#
_cell.length_a   1.000
_cell.length_b   1.000
_cell.length_c   1.000
_cell.angle_alpha   90.00
_cell.angle_beta   90.00
_cell.angle_gamma   90.00
#
_symmetry.space_group_name_H-M   'P 1'
#
loop_
_entity.id
_entity.type
_entity.pdbx_description
1 polymer ?
#
loop_
_entity_poly.entity_id
_entity_poly.type
_entity_poly.pdbx_seq_one_letter_code
_entity_poly.pdbx_strand_id
1 'polypeptide(L)'
;MTHSGARFLDVVGSRRMAVAALATITGFYYLFVAFTNCVDTDTNRNGVAAVLSMKATIHNPGTDWRAITNGNVALVAYILVVIWEFLIAFVLLAAGAAWVRVLTGRPRRLRAGVDAAVRLSSLGWTMAVLLFLGGFLTVGGEWFRMWANDDVNASSAALQNFLIAGIGLILVHLPDAQRSDALSPGPESVSAATRSDQVLPR
;
A
#
# COMPACT_ATOMS: atom_id res chain seq x y z
N MET A 1 -0.52 3.83 -39.98
CA MET A 1 -0.80 4.60 -38.74
C MET A 1 -1.15 3.71 -37.53
N THR A 2 -0.89 2.40 -37.55
CA THR A 2 -1.39 1.44 -36.54
C THR A 2 -0.39 1.07 -35.43
N HIS A 3 0.91 1.39 -35.57
CA HIS A 3 1.92 1.01 -34.57
C HIS A 3 1.95 1.88 -33.31
N SER A 4 1.42 3.10 -33.34
CA SER A 4 1.48 4.02 -32.19
C SER A 4 0.41 3.72 -31.14
N GLY A 5 -0.76 3.20 -31.54
CA GLY A 5 -1.87 2.89 -30.64
C GLY A 5 -1.62 1.65 -29.79
N ALA A 6 -1.06 0.58 -30.40
CA ALA A 6 -0.71 -0.65 -29.69
C ALA A 6 0.32 -0.40 -28.57
N ARG A 7 1.39 0.35 -28.88
CA ARG A 7 2.43 0.71 -27.91
C ARG A 7 1.91 1.58 -26.76
N PHE A 8 0.92 2.44 -27.02
CA PHE A 8 0.30 3.25 -25.98
C PHE A 8 -0.54 2.39 -25.01
N LEU A 9 -1.36 1.48 -25.55
CA LEU A 9 -2.16 0.55 -24.75
C LEU A 9 -1.28 -0.40 -23.92
N ASP A 10 -0.15 -0.86 -24.47
CA ASP A 10 0.80 -1.71 -23.73
C ASP A 10 1.41 -0.99 -22.52
N VAL A 11 1.65 0.31 -22.61
CA VAL A 11 2.20 1.11 -21.53
C VAL A 11 1.13 1.48 -20.51
N VAL A 12 -0.02 1.98 -20.97
CA VAL A 12 -1.13 2.43 -20.10
C VAL A 12 -1.81 1.26 -19.40
N GLY A 13 -1.98 0.13 -20.09
CA GLY A 13 -2.53 -1.11 -19.53
C GLY A 13 -1.53 -1.92 -18.71
N SER A 14 -0.26 -1.46 -18.59
CA SER A 14 0.74 -2.21 -17.84
C SER A 14 0.49 -2.18 -16.33
N ARG A 15 0.84 -3.28 -15.64
CA ARG A 15 0.88 -3.34 -14.17
C ARG A 15 1.70 -2.20 -13.57
N ARG A 16 2.80 -1.81 -14.21
CA ARG A 16 3.68 -0.73 -13.73
C ARG A 16 2.97 0.62 -13.77
N MET A 17 2.18 0.90 -14.80
CA MET A 17 1.33 2.10 -14.85
C MET A 17 0.26 2.06 -13.75
N ALA A 18 -0.41 0.92 -13.55
CA ALA A 18 -1.41 0.78 -12.50
C ALA A 18 -0.81 1.02 -11.10
N VAL A 19 0.36 0.45 -10.80
CA VAL A 19 1.09 0.67 -9.54
C VAL A 19 1.52 2.13 -9.40
N ALA A 20 2.01 2.76 -10.48
CA ALA A 20 2.41 4.17 -10.48
C ALA A 20 1.23 5.09 -10.16
N ALA A 21 0.09 4.86 -10.82
CA ALA A 21 -1.13 5.62 -10.62
C ALA A 21 -1.65 5.43 -9.20
N LEU A 22 -1.75 4.17 -8.73
CA LEU A 22 -2.21 3.86 -7.38
C LEU A 22 -1.30 4.52 -6.32
N ALA A 23 0.02 4.35 -6.42
CA ALA A 23 0.95 4.96 -5.45
C ALA A 23 0.84 6.49 -5.44
N THR A 24 0.74 7.13 -6.61
CA THR A 24 0.65 8.59 -6.70
C THR A 24 -0.67 9.11 -6.12
N ILE A 25 -1.80 8.50 -6.49
CA ILE A 25 -3.12 8.89 -5.99
C ILE A 25 -3.21 8.66 -4.48
N THR A 26 -2.74 7.51 -3.99
CA THR A 26 -2.69 7.21 -2.55
C THR A 26 -1.78 8.20 -1.81
N GLY A 27 -0.64 8.59 -2.39
CA GLY A 27 0.24 9.62 -1.82
C GLY A 27 -0.45 10.98 -1.67
N PHE A 28 -1.16 11.45 -2.70
CA PHE A 28 -1.95 12.69 -2.61
C PHE A 28 -3.13 12.56 -1.64
N TYR A 29 -3.82 11.43 -1.62
CA TYR A 29 -4.88 11.16 -0.66
C TYR A 29 -4.38 11.35 0.78
N TYR A 30 -3.25 10.72 1.16
CA TYR A 30 -2.70 10.90 2.50
C TYR A 30 -2.17 12.31 2.76
N LEU A 31 -1.67 13.00 1.74
CA LEU A 31 -1.29 14.41 1.88
C LEU A 31 -2.52 15.27 2.24
N PHE A 32 -3.66 15.02 1.59
CA PHE A 32 -4.90 15.74 1.90
C PHE A 32 -5.46 15.37 3.27
N VAL A 33 -5.37 14.10 3.67
CA VAL A 33 -5.74 13.67 5.03
C VAL A 33 -4.89 14.39 6.07
N ALA A 34 -3.56 14.33 5.94
CA ALA A 34 -2.64 14.99 6.88
C ALA A 34 -2.83 16.52 6.90
N PHE A 35 -3.03 17.14 5.74
CA PHE A 35 -3.33 18.56 5.64
C PHE A 35 -4.66 18.91 6.32
N THR A 36 -5.71 18.11 6.10
CA THR A 36 -7.02 18.28 6.74
C THR A 36 -6.88 18.18 8.26
N ASN A 37 -6.08 17.24 8.75
CA ASN A 37 -5.76 17.15 10.18
C ASN A 37 -5.10 18.44 10.71
N CYS A 38 -4.22 19.08 9.95
CA CYS A 38 -3.60 20.34 10.36
C CYS A 38 -4.53 21.56 10.34
N VAL A 39 -5.56 21.60 9.48
CA VAL A 39 -6.48 22.75 9.38
C VAL A 39 -7.74 22.57 10.22
N ASP A 40 -8.19 21.34 10.43
CA ASP A 40 -9.31 20.97 11.31
C ASP A 40 -8.79 20.17 12.52
N THR A 41 -7.85 20.77 13.24
CA THR A 41 -7.17 20.11 14.36
C THR A 41 -8.13 19.80 15.52
N ASP A 42 -9.12 20.66 15.77
CA ASP A 42 -10.02 20.51 16.91
C ASP A 42 -10.92 19.28 16.76
N THR A 43 -11.51 19.07 15.59
CA THR A 43 -12.33 17.88 15.32
C THR A 43 -11.52 16.60 15.47
N ASN A 44 -10.35 16.55 14.84
CA ASN A 44 -9.55 15.33 14.79
C ASN A 44 -8.86 15.00 16.12
N ARG A 45 -8.33 16.00 16.85
CA ARG A 45 -7.76 15.77 18.19
C ARG A 45 -8.84 15.28 19.17
N ASN A 46 -10.05 15.84 19.09
CA ASN A 46 -11.16 15.47 19.95
C ASN A 46 -11.62 14.04 19.63
N GLY A 47 -11.61 13.64 18.36
CA GLY A 47 -11.85 12.25 17.94
C GLY A 47 -10.86 11.27 18.58
N VAL A 48 -9.56 11.55 18.52
CA VAL A 48 -8.53 10.70 19.17
C VAL A 48 -8.74 10.63 20.68
N ALA A 49 -9.02 11.76 21.34
CA ALA A 49 -9.31 11.79 22.77
C ALA A 49 -10.58 10.99 23.12
N ALA A 50 -11.63 11.07 22.29
CA ALA A 50 -12.86 10.33 22.49
C ALA A 50 -12.61 8.81 22.43
N VAL A 51 -11.87 8.34 21.43
CA VAL A 51 -11.48 6.92 21.28
C VAL A 51 -10.70 6.45 22.51
N LEU A 52 -9.62 7.15 22.87
CA LEU A 52 -8.75 6.76 23.98
C LEU A 52 -9.49 6.76 25.32
N SER A 53 -10.41 7.69 25.52
CA SER A 53 -11.15 7.82 26.77
C SER A 53 -12.19 6.72 26.99
N MET A 54 -12.63 6.04 25.93
CA MET A 54 -13.68 5.01 25.94
C MET A 54 -15.03 5.44 26.58
N LYS A 55 -15.25 6.74 26.80
CA LYS A 55 -16.42 7.25 27.54
C LYS A 55 -17.75 6.98 26.84
N ALA A 56 -17.78 7.04 25.52
CA ALA A 56 -18.96 6.80 24.69
C ALA A 56 -18.94 5.37 24.09
N THR A 57 -18.47 4.38 24.86
CA THR A 57 -18.46 2.97 24.44
C THR A 57 -19.30 2.12 25.39
N ILE A 58 -19.54 0.86 25.04
CA ILE A 58 -20.25 -0.10 25.91
C ILE A 58 -19.40 -0.39 27.15
N HIS A 59 -19.80 0.09 28.32
CA HIS A 59 -19.06 -0.09 29.57
C HIS A 59 -19.06 -1.53 30.08
N ASN A 60 -17.89 -1.98 30.54
CA ASN A 60 -17.70 -3.26 31.19
C ASN A 60 -16.47 -3.22 32.10
N PRO A 61 -16.57 -3.64 33.37
CA PRO A 61 -15.43 -3.65 34.31
C PRO A 61 -14.19 -4.38 33.78
N GLY A 62 -14.36 -5.40 32.94
CA GLY A 62 -13.25 -6.14 32.33
C GLY A 62 -12.51 -5.40 31.22
N THR A 63 -13.05 -4.29 30.71
CA THR A 63 -12.43 -3.50 29.62
C THR A 63 -12.15 -2.04 29.98
N ASP A 64 -12.88 -1.45 30.93
CA ASP A 64 -12.80 -0.01 31.17
C ASP A 64 -11.46 0.43 31.79
N TRP A 65 -10.71 -0.51 32.38
CA TRP A 65 -9.38 -0.28 32.96
C TRP A 65 -8.32 0.20 31.95
N ARG A 66 -8.53 -0.04 30.64
CA ARG A 66 -7.59 0.37 29.59
C ARG A 66 -7.82 1.77 29.05
N ALA A 67 -8.86 2.47 29.52
CA ALA A 67 -9.18 3.82 29.10
C ALA A 67 -8.07 4.82 29.48
N ILE A 68 -7.79 5.77 28.58
CA ILE A 68 -6.82 6.84 28.79
C ILE A 68 -7.55 8.18 28.73
N THR A 69 -7.66 8.85 29.88
CA THR A 69 -8.37 10.13 30.03
C THR A 69 -7.45 11.35 30.02
N ASN A 70 -6.13 11.14 29.96
CA ASN A 70 -5.14 12.22 29.94
C ASN A 70 -5.08 12.88 28.55
N GLY A 71 -5.53 14.14 28.47
CA GLY A 71 -5.55 14.91 27.24
C GLY A 71 -4.18 15.11 26.57
N ASN A 72 -3.09 15.16 27.35
CA ASN A 72 -1.75 15.29 26.78
C ASN A 72 -1.33 14.01 26.05
N VAL A 73 -1.70 12.84 26.57
CA VAL A 73 -1.43 11.56 25.89
C VAL A 73 -2.23 11.47 24.59
N ALA A 74 -3.48 11.90 24.60
CA ALA A 74 -4.30 11.97 23.38
C ALA A 74 -3.73 12.94 22.34
N LEU A 75 -3.25 14.11 22.79
CA LEU A 75 -2.61 15.08 21.90
C LEU A 75 -1.33 14.51 21.26
N VAL A 76 -0.48 13.84 22.05
CA VAL A 76 0.73 13.18 21.52
C VAL A 76 0.36 12.09 20.52
N ALA A 77 -0.62 11.25 20.83
CA ALA A 77 -1.09 10.21 19.92
C ALA A 77 -1.61 10.80 18.60
N TYR A 78 -2.40 11.86 18.67
CA TYR A 78 -2.88 12.59 17.49
C TYR A 78 -1.72 13.14 16.66
N ILE A 79 -0.75 13.82 17.27
CA ILE A 79 0.43 14.36 16.55
C ILE A 79 1.21 13.24 15.85
N LEU A 80 1.41 12.10 16.51
CA LEU A 80 2.11 10.95 15.93
C LEU A 80 1.36 10.39 14.71
N VAL A 81 0.03 10.32 14.74
CA VAL A 81 -0.80 9.91 13.59
C VAL A 81 -0.59 10.87 12.42
N VAL A 82 -0.69 12.18 12.64
CA VAL A 82 -0.52 13.19 11.57
C VAL A 82 0.88 13.15 10.95
N ILE A 83 1.92 13.01 11.77
CA ILE A 83 3.30 12.83 11.27
C ILE A 83 3.39 11.57 10.40
N TRP A 84 2.78 10.46 10.85
CA TRP A 84 2.79 9.21 10.12
C TRP A 84 2.08 9.30 8.77
N GLU A 85 0.96 10.03 8.69
CA GLU A 85 0.24 10.31 7.45
C GLU A 85 1.09 11.11 6.46
N PHE A 86 1.80 12.15 6.92
CA PHE A 86 2.75 12.88 6.07
C PHE A 86 3.87 11.98 5.56
N LEU A 87 4.41 11.09 6.41
CA LEU A 87 5.44 10.16 5.98
C LEU A 87 4.93 9.21 4.90
N ILE A 88 3.73 8.63 5.06
CA ILE A 88 3.10 7.80 4.03
C ILE A 88 2.96 8.60 2.73
N ALA A 89 2.41 9.81 2.81
CA ALA A 89 2.19 10.69 1.67
C ALA A 89 3.49 10.94 0.89
N PHE A 90 4.54 11.40 1.57
CA PHE A 90 5.81 11.74 0.92
C PHE A 90 6.54 10.51 0.37
N VAL A 91 6.51 9.37 1.07
CA VAL A 91 7.12 8.12 0.57
C VAL A 91 6.39 7.64 -0.70
N LEU A 92 5.07 7.67 -0.72
CA LEU A 92 4.29 7.24 -1.89
C LEU A 92 4.38 8.23 -3.06
N LEU A 93 4.45 9.53 -2.80
CA LEU A 93 4.71 10.54 -3.85
C LEU A 93 6.13 10.41 -4.42
N ALA A 94 7.13 10.10 -3.59
CA ALA A 94 8.47 9.77 -4.05
C ALA A 94 8.48 8.50 -4.91
N ALA A 95 7.69 7.48 -4.53
CA ALA A 95 7.48 6.29 -5.34
C ALA A 95 6.84 6.64 -6.70
N GLY A 96 5.79 7.48 -6.71
CA GLY A 96 5.16 7.98 -7.93
C GLY A 96 6.16 8.69 -8.85
N ALA A 97 6.98 9.58 -8.31
CA ALA A 97 8.05 10.24 -9.06
C ALA A 97 9.09 9.24 -9.61
N ALA A 98 9.44 8.20 -8.84
CA ALA A 98 10.32 7.13 -9.31
C ALA A 98 9.67 6.35 -10.47
N TRP A 99 8.38 6.02 -10.37
CA TRP A 99 7.63 5.37 -11.44
C TRP A 99 7.53 6.22 -12.71
N VAL A 100 7.29 7.54 -12.60
CA VAL A 100 7.28 8.45 -13.76
C VAL A 100 8.63 8.42 -14.48
N ARG A 101 9.75 8.42 -13.74
CA ARG A 101 11.09 8.30 -14.35
C ARG A 101 11.31 6.94 -15.01
N VAL A 102 10.77 5.87 -14.45
CA VAL A 102 10.83 4.52 -15.05
C VAL A 102 10.03 4.46 -16.35
N LEU A 103 8.84 5.06 -16.38
CA LEU A 103 7.94 5.04 -17.53
C LEU A 103 8.39 5.97 -18.66
N THR A 104 9.14 7.04 -18.35
CA THR A 104 9.65 8.02 -19.34
C THR A 104 11.13 7.83 -19.72
N GLY A 105 11.89 7.02 -18.98
CA GLY A 105 13.36 6.91 -19.08
C GLY A 105 13.91 5.92 -20.12
N ARG A 106 15.20 6.09 -20.48
CA ARG A 106 15.95 5.24 -21.44
C ARG A 106 16.43 3.90 -20.82
N PRO A 107 16.57 2.81 -21.63
CA PRO A 107 16.85 1.42 -21.22
C PRO A 107 17.94 1.20 -20.15
N ARG A 108 19.01 2.00 -20.15
CA ARG A 108 20.23 1.72 -19.38
C ARG A 108 20.14 1.97 -17.88
N ARG A 109 19.14 2.72 -17.40
CA ARG A 109 18.91 3.00 -15.95
C ARG A 109 17.64 2.36 -15.38
N LEU A 110 16.92 1.55 -16.18
CA LEU A 110 15.61 1.04 -15.78
C LEU A 110 15.63 0.09 -14.58
N ARG A 111 16.61 -0.82 -14.46
CA ARG A 111 16.63 -1.79 -13.35
C ARG A 111 16.73 -1.12 -11.98
N ALA A 112 17.67 -0.19 -11.81
CA ALA A 112 17.83 0.55 -10.55
C ALA A 112 16.62 1.45 -10.27
N GLY A 113 16.03 2.07 -11.31
CA GLY A 113 14.82 2.88 -11.16
C GLY A 113 13.60 2.06 -10.72
N VAL A 114 13.42 0.87 -11.29
CA VAL A 114 12.32 -0.05 -10.92
C VAL A 114 12.49 -0.55 -9.49
N ASP A 115 13.69 -0.98 -9.09
CA ASP A 115 13.93 -1.45 -7.72
C ASP A 115 13.64 -0.35 -6.68
N ALA A 116 14.09 0.88 -6.93
CA ALA A 116 13.77 2.02 -6.06
C ALA A 116 12.26 2.30 -6.00
N ALA A 117 11.57 2.29 -7.15
CA ALA A 117 10.12 2.54 -7.21
C ALA A 117 9.32 1.46 -6.46
N VAL A 118 9.69 0.19 -6.62
CA VAL A 118 9.08 -0.95 -5.91
C VAL A 118 9.29 -0.84 -4.40
N ARG A 119 10.52 -0.54 -3.96
CA ARG A 119 10.83 -0.41 -2.52
C ARG A 119 10.09 0.75 -1.86
N LEU A 120 10.03 1.91 -2.53
CA LEU A 120 9.30 3.07 -2.01
C LEU A 120 7.79 2.81 -1.96
N SER A 121 7.21 2.23 -3.02
CA SER A 121 5.79 1.83 -3.02
C SER A 121 5.49 0.82 -1.90
N SER A 122 6.34 -0.19 -1.75
CA SER A 122 6.22 -1.20 -0.70
C SER A 122 6.28 -0.57 0.69
N LEU A 123 7.30 0.26 0.96
CA LEU A 123 7.45 0.96 2.24
C LEU A 123 6.22 1.81 2.57
N GLY A 124 5.77 2.65 1.63
CA GLY A 124 4.62 3.54 1.86
C GLY A 124 3.32 2.78 2.16
N TRP A 125 3.04 1.70 1.43
CA TRP A 125 1.87 0.87 1.72
C TRP A 125 2.02 0.04 2.99
N THR A 126 3.22 -0.44 3.33
CA THR A 126 3.45 -1.07 4.65
C THR A 126 3.19 -0.09 5.78
N MET A 127 3.63 1.17 5.65
CA MET A 127 3.33 2.21 6.64
C MET A 127 1.83 2.47 6.77
N ALA A 128 1.09 2.47 5.66
CA ALA A 128 -0.37 2.55 5.69
C ALA A 128 -1.02 1.35 6.38
N VAL A 129 -0.56 0.11 6.11
CA VAL A 129 -1.03 -1.09 6.83
C VAL A 129 -0.80 -0.96 8.34
N LEU A 130 0.39 -0.53 8.75
CA LEU A 130 0.70 -0.32 10.17
C LEU A 130 -0.22 0.72 10.82
N LEU A 131 -0.50 1.82 10.12
CA LEU A 131 -1.41 2.84 10.64
C LEU A 131 -2.84 2.33 10.74
N PHE A 132 -3.40 1.78 9.66
CA PHE A 132 -4.84 1.50 9.60
C PHE A 132 -5.22 0.14 10.17
N LEU A 133 -4.49 -0.93 9.84
CA LEU A 133 -4.75 -2.23 10.44
C LEU A 133 -4.22 -2.29 11.88
N GLY A 134 -3.00 -1.81 12.12
CA GLY A 134 -2.39 -1.79 13.45
C GLY A 134 -2.97 -0.71 14.36
N GLY A 135 -2.81 0.56 13.98
CA GLY A 135 -3.27 1.68 14.79
C GLY A 135 -4.80 1.77 14.90
N PHE A 136 -5.51 1.89 13.77
CA PHE A 136 -6.95 2.16 13.81
C PHE A 136 -7.80 0.93 14.09
N LEU A 137 -7.61 -0.20 13.41
CA LEU A 137 -8.45 -1.39 13.62
C LEU A 137 -8.05 -2.17 14.88
N THR A 138 -6.77 -2.48 15.06
CA THR A 138 -6.33 -3.29 16.21
C THR A 138 -6.31 -2.49 17.50
N VAL A 139 -5.67 -1.31 17.52
CA VAL A 139 -5.58 -0.50 18.74
C VAL A 139 -6.86 0.33 18.95
N GLY A 140 -7.26 1.18 18.00
CA GLY A 140 -8.47 1.98 18.12
C GLY A 140 -9.74 1.13 18.21
N GLY A 141 -9.93 0.24 17.24
CA GLY A 141 -11.10 -0.63 17.09
C GLY A 141 -11.22 -1.61 18.24
N GLU A 142 -10.29 -2.56 18.36
CA GLU A 142 -10.44 -3.65 19.35
C GLU A 142 -9.96 -3.26 20.76
N TRP A 143 -8.79 -2.61 20.87
CA TRP A 143 -8.28 -2.21 22.18
C TRP A 143 -9.03 -1.01 22.80
N PHE A 144 -9.57 -0.08 22.03
CA PHE A 144 -10.35 1.04 22.59
C PHE A 144 -11.85 0.98 22.28
N ARG A 145 -12.33 -0.08 21.60
CA ARG A 145 -13.75 -0.26 21.23
C ARG A 145 -14.29 0.91 20.40
N MET A 146 -13.46 1.51 19.54
CA MET A 146 -13.88 2.58 18.63
C MET A 146 -15.09 2.16 17.78
N TRP A 147 -15.22 0.88 17.44
CA TRP A 147 -16.37 0.36 16.70
C TRP A 147 -17.70 0.50 17.47
N ALA A 148 -17.66 0.63 18.80
CA ALA A 148 -18.81 0.75 19.69
C ALA A 148 -19.15 2.20 20.06
N ASN A 149 -18.45 3.19 19.48
CA ASN A 149 -18.71 4.61 19.69
C ASN A 149 -19.46 5.17 18.48
N ASP A 150 -20.71 5.58 18.66
CA ASP A 150 -21.58 6.03 17.55
C ASP A 150 -21.14 7.36 16.96
N ASP A 151 -20.49 8.22 17.75
CA ASP A 151 -20.05 9.56 17.32
C ASP A 151 -18.67 9.51 16.64
N VAL A 152 -17.80 8.58 17.05
CA VAL A 152 -16.40 8.51 16.61
C VAL A 152 -16.03 7.08 16.25
N ASN A 153 -16.39 6.68 15.03
CA ASN A 153 -16.07 5.37 14.48
C ASN A 153 -15.39 5.47 13.09
N ALA A 154 -14.08 5.27 13.06
CA ALA A 154 -13.30 5.29 11.83
C ALA A 154 -13.06 3.88 11.22
N SER A 155 -13.73 2.83 11.71
CA SER A 155 -13.42 1.43 11.33
C SER A 155 -13.61 1.17 9.83
N SER A 156 -14.67 1.72 9.23
CA SER A 156 -14.90 1.58 7.77
C SER A 156 -13.81 2.28 6.95
N ALA A 157 -13.45 3.51 7.33
CA ALA A 157 -12.37 4.25 6.67
C ALA A 157 -11.01 3.55 6.84
N ALA A 158 -10.76 2.97 8.00
CA ALA A 158 -9.54 2.20 8.25
C ALA A 158 -9.48 0.92 7.40
N LEU A 159 -10.58 0.19 7.28
CA LEU A 159 -10.67 -0.97 6.39
C LEU A 159 -10.42 -0.58 4.93
N GLN A 160 -11.02 0.50 4.45
CA GLN A 160 -10.81 0.99 3.07
C GLN A 160 -9.33 1.30 2.80
N ASN A 161 -8.67 2.01 3.72
CA ASN A 161 -7.25 2.34 3.60
C ASN A 161 -6.34 1.12 3.68
N PHE A 162 -6.65 0.17 4.56
CA PHE A 162 -5.96 -1.12 4.61
C PHE A 162 -6.09 -1.87 3.28
N LEU A 163 -7.29 -1.94 2.69
CA LEU A 163 -7.50 -2.62 1.42
C LEU A 163 -6.74 -1.96 0.27
N ILE A 164 -6.74 -0.64 0.17
CA ILE A 164 -5.96 0.11 -0.83
C ILE A 164 -4.47 -0.23 -0.69
N ALA A 165 -3.93 -0.21 0.53
CA ALA A 165 -2.54 -0.54 0.79
C ALA A 165 -2.21 -2.02 0.49
N GLY A 166 -3.08 -2.94 0.89
CA GLY A 166 -2.95 -4.37 0.62
C GLY A 166 -2.94 -4.69 -0.87
N ILE A 167 -3.86 -4.10 -1.64
CA ILE A 167 -3.91 -4.22 -3.11
C ILE A 167 -2.61 -3.66 -3.72
N GLY A 168 -2.14 -2.50 -3.26
CA GLY A 168 -0.87 -1.94 -3.72
C GLY A 168 0.32 -2.88 -3.48
N LEU A 169 0.42 -3.44 -2.28
CA LEU A 169 1.46 -4.41 -1.92
C LEU A 169 1.41 -5.67 -2.79
N ILE A 170 0.22 -6.19 -3.06
CA ILE A 170 0.05 -7.35 -3.95
C ILE A 170 0.50 -6.98 -5.38
N LEU A 171 0.01 -5.86 -5.91
CA LEU A 171 0.29 -5.44 -7.29
C LEU A 171 1.78 -5.17 -7.52
N VAL A 172 2.48 -4.57 -6.56
CA VAL A 172 3.90 -4.23 -6.73
C VAL A 172 4.81 -5.47 -6.68
N HIS A 173 4.47 -6.47 -5.86
CA HIS A 173 5.26 -7.71 -5.71
C HIS A 173 4.84 -8.85 -6.63
N LEU A 174 3.76 -8.68 -7.42
CA LEU A 174 3.32 -9.71 -8.35
C LEU A 174 4.42 -10.01 -9.41
N PRO A 175 4.73 -11.29 -9.69
CA PRO A 175 5.69 -11.67 -10.73
C PRO A 175 5.27 -11.16 -12.12
N ASP A 176 6.24 -10.73 -12.93
CA ASP A 176 5.98 -10.42 -14.34
C ASP A 176 5.69 -11.74 -15.12
N ALA A 177 4.53 -11.82 -15.77
CA ALA A 177 4.03 -13.03 -16.45
C ALA A 177 4.96 -13.59 -17.54
N GLN A 178 5.85 -12.76 -18.10
CA GLN A 178 6.79 -13.17 -19.16
C GLN A 178 7.87 -14.17 -18.73
N ARG A 179 8.03 -14.46 -17.42
CA ARG A 179 9.07 -15.36 -16.93
C ARG A 179 8.68 -16.85 -16.95
N SER A 180 7.40 -17.16 -17.13
CA SER A 180 6.89 -18.54 -17.04
C SER A 180 7.04 -19.32 -18.35
N ASP A 181 6.96 -18.65 -19.50
CA ASP A 181 7.02 -19.33 -20.81
C ASP A 181 8.44 -19.74 -21.24
N ALA A 182 9.47 -19.08 -20.71
CA ALA A 182 10.87 -19.37 -21.05
C ALA A 182 11.46 -20.60 -20.32
N LEU A 183 10.74 -21.16 -19.34
CA LEU A 183 11.18 -22.30 -18.53
C LEU A 183 10.44 -23.61 -18.85
N SER A 184 9.52 -23.59 -19.82
CA SER A 184 8.92 -24.82 -20.34
C SER A 184 9.87 -25.40 -21.40
N PRO A 185 10.60 -26.52 -21.14
CA PRO A 185 11.26 -27.24 -22.22
C PRO A 185 10.17 -27.69 -23.19
N GLY A 186 10.17 -27.10 -24.39
CA GLY A 186 9.27 -27.52 -25.45
C GLY A 186 9.45 -29.00 -25.75
N PRO A 187 8.40 -29.72 -26.20
CA PRO A 187 8.44 -31.16 -26.45
C PRO A 187 9.48 -31.60 -27.51
N GLU A 188 10.12 -30.66 -28.22
CA GLU A 188 11.17 -30.93 -29.20
C GLU A 188 12.48 -31.45 -28.57
N SER A 189 12.79 -31.17 -27.30
CA SER A 189 14.05 -31.61 -26.69
C SER A 189 14.09 -33.09 -26.31
N VAL A 190 12.94 -33.77 -26.26
CA VAL A 190 12.86 -35.20 -25.94
C VAL A 190 13.05 -36.06 -27.20
N SER A 191 12.72 -35.55 -28.40
CA SER A 191 12.85 -36.32 -29.64
C SER A 191 14.29 -36.39 -30.17
N ALA A 192 15.10 -35.36 -29.90
CA ALA A 192 16.49 -35.31 -30.38
C ALA A 192 17.42 -36.29 -29.64
N ALA A 193 17.14 -36.61 -28.37
CA ALA A 193 17.97 -37.51 -27.56
C ALA A 193 17.76 -39.00 -27.91
N THR A 194 16.60 -39.38 -28.46
CA THR A 194 16.31 -40.79 -28.81
C THR A 194 16.76 -41.14 -30.23
N ARG A 195 17.00 -40.15 -31.10
CA ARG A 195 17.34 -40.38 -32.52
C ARG A 195 18.84 -40.53 -32.80
N SER A 196 19.71 -40.15 -31.85
CA SER A 196 21.17 -40.22 -32.03
C SER A 196 21.80 -41.59 -31.74
N ASP A 197 21.06 -42.54 -31.14
CA ASP A 197 21.62 -43.83 -30.70
C ASP A 197 21.38 -45.02 -31.64
N GLN A 198 20.68 -44.86 -32.78
CA GLN A 198 20.39 -46.01 -33.66
C GLN A 198 20.50 -45.72 -35.15
N VAL A 199 21.69 -45.34 -35.64
CA VAL A 199 22.12 -45.69 -37.02
C VAL A 199 23.62 -46.03 -37.03
N LEU A 200 23.90 -47.34 -37.14
CA LEU A 200 25.18 -48.05 -37.39
C LEU A 200 25.77 -47.71 -38.78
N PRO A 201 27.09 -47.92 -39.10
CA PRO A 201 27.63 -49.29 -39.34
C PRO A 201 29.17 -49.53 -39.20
N ARG A 202 29.53 -50.77 -38.85
CA ARG A 202 30.24 -51.74 -39.73
C ARG A 202 30.14 -53.15 -39.18
#